data_AF-A0A3M1IHZ6-F1
#
_entry.id   AF-A0A3M1IHZ6-F1
#
_cell.length_a   1.000
_cell.length_b   1.000
_cell.length_c   1.000
_cell.angle_alpha   90.00
_cell.angle_beta   90.00
_cell.angle_gamma   90.00
#
_symmetry.space_group_name_H-M   'P 1'
#
loop_
_entity.id
_entity.type
_entity.pdbx_description
1 polymer ?
#
loop_
_entity_poly.entity_id
_entity_poly.type
_entity_poly.pdbx_seq_one_letter_code
_entity_poly.pdbx_strand_id
1 'polypeptide(L)'
;MSSQYECPSCGAPIQVKNRASLYVVCEYCNTTSLRKDVNLEEVGKASGVVEDGSPIQLGTVGKWNNIPFEVIGRIQLHYALGFWNEWHLDLNGESAWLSESNGNYVISKKVEALVPKAEELKVYSYVDIAGKAFYVKDIQEATCISAQGELPFRFQEQYTAKMVDLANETLEFASIDYSDDPAGVYLGEFTDFFKLRLGNLREIYGFPIPKGEVA
;
A
#
# COMPACT_ATOMS: atom_id res chain seq x y z
N MET A 1 11.92 -16.13 -2.12
CA MET A 1 11.47 -17.54 -2.04
C MET A 1 9.99 -17.51 -1.71
N SER A 2 9.13 -17.78 -2.68
CA SER A 2 7.68 -17.85 -2.47
C SER A 2 7.31 -19.13 -1.71
N SER A 3 6.33 -19.05 -0.82
CA SER A 3 5.76 -20.20 -0.10
C SER A 3 4.34 -20.47 -0.59
N GLN A 4 3.97 -21.75 -0.69
CA GLN A 4 2.64 -22.17 -1.13
C GLN A 4 1.84 -22.66 0.08
N TYR A 5 0.61 -22.19 0.17
CA TYR A 5 -0.36 -22.55 1.21
C TYR A 5 -1.71 -22.89 0.56
N GLU A 6 -2.65 -23.35 1.38
CA GLU A 6 -4.04 -23.53 1.01
C GLU A 6 -4.90 -22.61 1.88
N CYS A 7 -5.92 -21.99 1.28
CA CYS A 7 -6.89 -21.18 2.01
C CYS A 7 -7.63 -22.07 3.04
N PRO A 8 -7.62 -21.73 4.33
CA PRO A 8 -8.28 -22.54 5.37
C PRO A 8 -9.80 -22.61 5.21
N SER A 9 -10.39 -21.69 4.45
CA SER A 9 -11.85 -21.59 4.27
C SER A 9 -12.37 -22.33 3.02
N CYS A 10 -11.67 -22.22 1.88
CA CYS A 10 -12.13 -22.78 0.60
C CYS A 10 -11.18 -23.79 -0.06
N GLY A 11 -9.98 -24.00 0.50
CA GLY A 11 -8.97 -24.90 -0.05
C GLY A 11 -8.25 -24.39 -1.30
N ALA A 12 -8.53 -23.17 -1.77
CA ALA A 12 -7.84 -22.60 -2.92
C ALA A 12 -6.33 -22.41 -2.64
N PRO A 13 -5.46 -22.60 -3.65
CA PRO A 13 -4.03 -22.39 -3.48
C PRO A 13 -3.74 -20.90 -3.24
N ILE A 14 -2.83 -20.62 -2.31
CA ILE A 14 -2.36 -19.27 -2.01
C ILE A 14 -0.83 -19.26 -2.13
N GLN A 15 -0.31 -18.39 -2.99
CA GLN A 15 1.13 -18.13 -3.08
C GLN A 15 1.44 -16.85 -2.31
N VAL A 16 2.39 -16.92 -1.37
CA VAL A 16 2.93 -15.76 -0.66
C VAL A 16 4.35 -15.51 -1.16
N LYS A 17 4.60 -14.35 -1.76
CA LYS A 17 5.84 -13.96 -2.42
C LYS A 17 6.81 -13.27 -1.49
N ASN A 18 6.34 -12.33 -0.68
CA ASN A 18 7.18 -11.52 0.19
C ASN A 18 7.23 -12.11 1.61
N ARG A 19 8.40 -12.03 2.25
CA ARG A 19 8.63 -12.59 3.59
C ARG A 19 8.07 -11.71 4.71
N ALA A 20 7.96 -10.40 4.47
CA ALA A 20 7.34 -9.45 5.37
C ALA A 20 5.80 -9.55 5.37
N SER A 21 5.21 -10.26 4.41
CA SER A 21 3.77 -10.54 4.36
C SER A 21 3.36 -11.46 5.50
N LEU A 22 2.67 -10.87 6.48
CA LEU A 22 2.12 -11.57 7.64
C LEU A 22 0.69 -12.02 7.39
N TYR A 23 -0.05 -11.33 6.52
CA TYR A 23 -1.44 -11.63 6.20
C TYR A 23 -1.62 -11.83 4.70
N VAL A 24 -2.64 -12.60 4.35
CA VAL A 24 -3.04 -12.81 2.96
C VAL A 24 -4.56 -12.88 2.84
N VAL A 25 -5.11 -12.21 1.83
CA VAL A 25 -6.54 -12.27 1.48
C VAL A 25 -6.70 -13.20 0.28
N CYS A 26 -7.50 -14.25 0.44
CA CYS A 26 -7.78 -15.21 -0.62
C CYS A 26 -8.58 -14.55 -1.75
N GLU A 27 -8.08 -14.61 -2.99
CA GLU A 27 -8.74 -14.02 -4.17
C GLU A 27 -10.11 -14.65 -4.51
N TYR A 28 -10.36 -15.89 -4.05
CA TYR A 28 -11.57 -16.64 -4.39
C TYR A 28 -12.72 -16.42 -3.41
N CYS A 29 -12.42 -16.34 -2.11
CA CYS A 29 -13.44 -16.29 -1.06
C CYS A 29 -13.31 -15.11 -0.10
N ASN A 30 -12.32 -14.24 -0.32
CA ASN A 30 -11.98 -13.07 0.51
C ASN A 30 -11.63 -13.38 1.97
N THR A 31 -11.34 -14.63 2.30
CA THR A 31 -10.87 -14.97 3.65
C THR A 31 -9.51 -14.33 3.89
N THR A 32 -9.42 -13.54 4.96
CA THR A 32 -8.15 -13.03 5.46
C THR A 32 -7.53 -14.07 6.39
N SER A 33 -6.28 -14.41 6.12
CA SER A 33 -5.54 -15.39 6.92
C SER A 33 -4.24 -14.81 7.47
N LEU A 34 -3.91 -15.16 8.71
CA LEU A 34 -2.59 -14.94 9.30
C LEU A 34 -1.65 -16.07 8.87
N ARG A 35 -0.45 -15.69 8.41
CA ARG A 35 0.62 -16.62 8.09
C ARG A 35 1.34 -17.03 9.37
N LYS A 36 1.28 -18.32 9.68
CA LYS A 36 2.15 -19.01 10.63
C LYS A 36 3.13 -19.88 9.83
N ASP A 37 4.30 -20.16 10.40
CA ASP A 37 5.47 -20.78 9.74
C ASP A 37 5.17 -21.67 8.52
N VAL A 38 4.26 -22.64 8.67
CA VAL A 38 3.89 -23.62 7.63
C VAL A 38 2.40 -23.64 7.27
N ASN A 39 1.56 -22.82 7.88
CA ASN A 39 0.11 -22.83 7.67
C ASN A 39 -0.53 -21.43 7.71
N LEU A 40 -1.74 -21.34 7.17
CA LEU A 40 -2.59 -20.16 7.27
C LEU A 40 -3.69 -20.41 8.32
N GLU A 41 -3.91 -19.42 9.18
CA GLU A 41 -5.02 -19.40 10.12
C GLU A 41 -6.05 -18.37 9.66
N GLU A 42 -7.31 -18.78 9.54
CA GLU A 42 -8.42 -17.85 9.25
C GLU A 42 -8.57 -16.85 10.40
N VAL A 43 -8.54 -15.56 10.07
CA VAL A 43 -8.66 -14.47 11.06
C VAL A 43 -9.81 -13.52 10.78
N GLY A 44 -10.46 -13.64 9.62
CA GLY A 44 -11.55 -12.77 9.21
C GLY A 44 -11.83 -12.87 7.72
N LYS A 45 -12.61 -11.92 7.22
CA LYS A 45 -13.00 -11.85 5.82
C LYS A 45 -12.96 -10.40 5.35
N ALA A 46 -12.12 -10.13 4.35
CA ALA A 46 -12.04 -8.81 3.75
C ALA A 46 -13.31 -8.49 2.97
N SER A 47 -13.72 -7.22 3.02
CA SER A 47 -14.73 -6.70 2.11
C SER A 47 -14.17 -6.69 0.69
N GLY A 48 -15.07 -6.88 -0.29
CA GLY A 48 -14.73 -6.74 -1.70
C GLY A 48 -14.22 -5.33 -2.00
N VAL A 49 -13.32 -5.25 -2.99
CA VAL A 49 -12.83 -3.98 -3.51
C VAL A 49 -13.95 -3.22 -4.21
N VAL A 50 -14.08 -1.94 -3.89
CA VAL A 50 -14.95 -1.02 -4.61
C VAL A 50 -14.33 -0.78 -5.98
N GLU A 51 -15.14 -0.92 -7.03
CA GLU A 51 -14.72 -0.68 -8.40
C GLU A 51 -14.14 0.72 -8.55
N ASP A 52 -12.97 0.80 -9.18
CA ASP A 52 -12.15 1.99 -9.28
C ASP A 52 -11.49 2.07 -10.66
N GLY A 53 -11.00 3.26 -11.02
CA GLY A 53 -10.39 3.51 -12.32
C GLY A 53 -8.89 3.18 -12.43
N SER A 54 -8.27 2.55 -11.42
CA SER A 54 -6.84 2.27 -11.46
C SER A 54 -6.53 1.11 -12.40
N PRO A 55 -5.61 1.26 -13.37
CA PRO A 55 -5.13 0.16 -14.20
C PRO A 55 -4.20 -0.80 -13.43
N ILE A 56 -3.75 -0.43 -12.23
CA ILE A 56 -2.90 -1.28 -11.38
C ILE A 56 -3.75 -2.41 -10.80
N GLN A 57 -3.15 -3.59 -10.69
CA GLN A 57 -3.76 -4.80 -10.13
C GLN A 57 -2.70 -5.64 -9.41
N LEU A 58 -3.13 -6.66 -8.67
CA LEU A 58 -2.20 -7.68 -8.17
C LEU A 58 -1.43 -8.30 -9.35
N GLY A 59 -0.12 -8.44 -9.17
CA GLY A 59 0.81 -8.90 -10.21
C GLY A 59 1.26 -7.82 -11.18
N THR A 60 0.79 -6.56 -11.08
CA THR A 60 1.40 -5.44 -11.82
C THR A 60 2.88 -5.35 -11.47
N VAL A 61 3.73 -5.21 -12.49
CA VAL A 61 5.18 -5.08 -12.34
C VAL A 61 5.64 -3.68 -12.72
N GLY A 62 6.76 -3.22 -12.20
CA GLY A 62 7.34 -1.93 -12.56
C GLY A 62 8.77 -1.77 -12.06
N LYS A 63 9.28 -0.55 -12.15
CA LYS A 63 10.60 -0.17 -11.64
C LYS A 63 10.53 1.12 -10.83
N TRP A 64 11.25 1.14 -9.71
CA TRP A 64 11.48 2.33 -8.89
C TRP A 64 12.97 2.49 -8.65
N ASN A 65 13.56 3.61 -9.08
CA ASN A 65 15.02 3.82 -9.06
C ASN A 65 15.83 2.65 -9.66
N ASN A 66 15.34 2.13 -10.80
CA ASN A 66 15.85 0.93 -11.49
C ASN A 66 15.77 -0.39 -10.71
N ILE A 67 15.16 -0.40 -9.52
CA ILE A 67 14.86 -1.61 -8.76
C ILE A 67 13.50 -2.14 -9.21
N PRO A 68 13.41 -3.41 -9.67
CA PRO A 68 12.13 -3.99 -10.06
C PRO A 68 11.23 -4.18 -8.85
N PHE A 69 9.92 -4.03 -9.06
CA PHE A 69 8.91 -4.38 -8.07
C PHE A 69 7.74 -5.15 -8.68
N GLU A 70 7.01 -5.85 -7.81
CA GLU A 70 5.70 -6.45 -8.10
C GLU A 70 4.66 -5.97 -7.08
N VAL A 71 3.46 -5.66 -7.54
CA VAL A 71 2.29 -5.38 -6.69
C VAL A 71 1.75 -6.70 -6.14
N ILE A 72 1.84 -6.90 -4.84
CA ILE A 72 1.46 -8.15 -4.15
C ILE A 72 0.26 -7.99 -3.24
N GLY A 73 -0.15 -6.76 -2.92
CA GLY A 73 -1.34 -6.49 -2.13
C GLY A 73 -1.94 -5.12 -2.41
N ARG A 74 -3.12 -4.88 -1.84
CA ARG A 74 -3.85 -3.63 -1.96
C ARG A 74 -4.69 -3.40 -0.71
N ILE A 75 -4.78 -2.15 -0.28
CA ILE A 75 -5.91 -1.66 0.52
C ILE A 75 -6.56 -0.45 -0.15
N GLN A 76 -7.84 -0.21 0.14
CA GLN A 76 -8.54 1.01 -0.27
C GLN A 76 -8.95 1.81 0.96
N LEU A 77 -8.64 3.10 0.94
CA LEU A 77 -9.02 4.03 1.98
C LEU A 77 -10.09 4.96 1.47
N HIS A 78 -11.20 5.05 2.19
CA HIS A 78 -12.32 5.92 1.91
C HIS A 78 -12.28 7.18 2.75
N TYR A 79 -12.43 8.33 2.11
CA TYR A 79 -12.57 9.62 2.77
C TYR A 79 -13.72 10.42 2.19
N ALA A 80 -14.00 11.58 2.75
CA ALA A 80 -15.18 12.38 2.43
C ALA A 80 -15.37 12.68 0.92
N LEU A 81 -14.29 12.76 0.13
CA LEU A 81 -14.35 13.12 -1.29
C LEU A 81 -14.06 11.96 -2.25
N GLY A 82 -13.82 10.75 -1.75
CA GLY A 82 -13.54 9.61 -2.61
C GLY A 82 -12.76 8.49 -1.94
N PHE A 83 -11.91 7.83 -2.72
CA PHE A 83 -11.05 6.76 -2.25
C PHE A 83 -9.67 6.93 -2.86
N TRP A 84 -8.65 6.41 -2.19
CA TRP A 84 -7.34 6.18 -2.79
C TRP A 84 -6.90 4.74 -2.53
N ASN A 85 -5.89 4.32 -3.28
CA ASN A 85 -5.32 2.98 -3.17
C ASN A 85 -3.93 3.05 -2.55
N GLU A 86 -3.67 2.13 -1.64
CA GLU A 86 -2.30 1.80 -1.22
C GLU A 86 -1.98 0.41 -1.75
N TRP A 87 -1.01 0.34 -2.65
CA TRP A 87 -0.55 -0.89 -3.26
C TRP A 87 0.68 -1.41 -2.52
N HIS A 88 0.58 -2.59 -1.93
CA HIS A 88 1.72 -3.24 -1.27
C HIS A 88 2.63 -3.87 -2.33
N LEU A 89 3.92 -3.54 -2.28
CA LEU A 89 4.93 -3.93 -3.25
C LEU A 89 5.94 -4.90 -2.65
N ASP A 90 6.31 -5.93 -3.42
CA ASP A 90 7.59 -6.60 -3.29
C ASP A 90 8.62 -5.82 -4.11
N LEU A 91 9.48 -5.04 -3.45
CA LEU A 91 10.58 -4.31 -4.05
C LEU A 91 11.86 -5.13 -3.91
N ASN A 92 12.02 -6.14 -4.76
CA ASN A 92 13.16 -7.07 -4.73
C ASN A 92 13.35 -7.73 -3.34
N GLY A 93 12.26 -8.19 -2.74
CA GLY A 93 12.24 -8.80 -1.40
C GLY A 93 12.08 -7.84 -0.22
N GLU A 94 12.16 -6.51 -0.43
CA GLU A 94 11.76 -5.52 0.57
C GLU A 94 10.27 -5.18 0.44
N SER A 95 9.62 -4.84 1.55
CA SER A 95 8.25 -4.32 1.54
C SER A 95 8.27 -2.81 1.27
N ALA A 96 7.44 -2.37 0.33
CA ALA A 96 7.23 -0.96 0.01
C ALA A 96 5.74 -0.72 -0.31
N TRP A 97 5.37 0.55 -0.41
CA TRP A 97 4.00 0.98 -0.72
C TRP A 97 4.00 1.94 -1.90
N LEU A 98 3.03 1.78 -2.81
CA LEU A 98 2.68 2.76 -3.82
C LEU A 98 1.32 3.35 -3.48
N SER A 99 1.33 4.59 -3.02
CA SER A 99 0.10 5.38 -2.83
C SER A 99 -0.33 5.95 -4.17
N GLU A 100 -1.60 5.74 -4.54
CA GLU A 100 -2.22 6.23 -5.77
C GLU A 100 -3.47 7.03 -5.42
N SER A 101 -3.40 8.35 -5.60
CA SER A 101 -4.50 9.27 -5.33
C SER A 101 -4.60 10.36 -6.41
N ASN A 102 -5.74 10.44 -7.09
CA ASN A 102 -6.04 11.47 -8.10
C ASN A 102 -4.93 11.63 -9.16
N GLY A 103 -4.35 10.51 -9.62
CA GLY A 103 -3.27 10.49 -10.61
C GLY A 103 -1.88 10.86 -10.06
N ASN A 104 -1.75 11.09 -8.76
CA ASN A 104 -0.46 11.24 -8.08
C ASN A 104 -0.02 9.88 -7.55
N TYR A 105 1.28 9.62 -7.67
CA TYR A 105 1.90 8.38 -7.25
C TYR A 105 3.05 8.69 -6.30
N VAL A 106 3.13 7.94 -5.20
CA VAL A 106 4.23 8.03 -4.25
C VAL A 106 4.68 6.63 -3.91
N ILE A 107 5.97 6.32 -4.10
CA ILE A 107 6.55 5.10 -3.54
C ILE A 107 7.24 5.44 -2.23
N SER A 108 6.92 4.69 -1.17
CA SER A 108 7.49 4.88 0.15
C SER A 108 7.81 3.54 0.84
N LYS A 109 8.73 3.59 1.80
CA LYS A 109 9.12 2.46 2.64
C LYS A 109 9.02 2.83 4.10
N LYS A 110 8.63 1.87 4.94
CA LYS A 110 8.60 2.05 6.39
C LYS A 110 10.02 2.26 6.90
N VAL A 111 10.21 3.22 7.79
CA VAL A 111 11.49 3.53 8.45
C VAL A 111 11.30 3.69 9.95
N GLU A 112 12.38 3.48 10.71
CA GLU A 112 12.41 3.85 12.11
C GLU A 112 12.74 5.34 12.23
N ALA A 113 11.82 6.10 12.82
CA ALA A 113 12.00 7.52 13.10
C ALA A 113 11.20 7.91 14.35
N LEU A 114 11.55 9.06 14.94
CA LEU A 114 10.74 9.65 16.00
C LEU A 114 9.38 10.07 15.41
N VAL A 115 8.30 9.64 16.05
CA VAL A 115 6.94 10.01 15.65
C VAL A 115 6.44 11.15 16.54
N PRO A 116 6.16 12.35 16.00
CA PRO A 116 5.49 13.41 16.75
C PRO A 116 4.06 12.99 17.10
N LYS A 117 3.47 13.60 18.14
CA LYS A 117 2.07 13.31 18.47
C LYS A 117 1.14 13.94 17.43
N ALA A 118 0.04 13.25 17.13
CA ALA A 118 -0.89 13.70 16.10
C ALA A 118 -1.52 15.07 16.42
N GLU A 119 -1.63 15.44 17.70
CA GLU A 119 -2.19 16.72 18.16
C GLU A 119 -1.21 17.89 18.02
N GLU A 120 0.09 17.60 17.86
CA GLU A 120 1.14 18.60 17.71
C GLU A 120 1.28 19.07 16.24
N LEU A 121 0.76 18.28 15.29
CA LEU A 121 0.86 18.53 13.86
C LEU A 121 -0.30 19.40 13.35
N LYS A 122 0.05 20.41 12.54
CA LYS A 122 -0.90 21.27 11.84
C LYS A 122 -0.48 21.41 10.38
N VAL A 123 -1.45 21.49 9.47
CA VAL A 123 -1.15 21.77 8.06
C VAL A 123 -0.28 23.03 7.94
N TYR A 124 0.74 22.95 7.09
CA TYR A 124 1.80 23.94 6.87
C TYR A 124 2.81 24.16 8.01
N SER A 125 2.69 23.44 9.13
CA SER A 125 3.77 23.41 10.14
C SER A 125 4.94 22.56 9.69
N TYR A 126 6.13 22.80 10.25
CA TYR A 126 7.34 22.03 9.96
C TYR A 126 7.57 20.94 11.00
N VAL A 127 8.09 19.81 10.55
CA VAL A 127 8.43 18.64 11.36
C VAL A 127 9.74 18.04 10.85
N ASP A 128 10.59 17.58 11.76
CA ASP A 128 11.76 16.77 11.42
C ASP A 128 11.38 15.29 11.41
N ILE A 129 11.66 14.62 10.30
CA ILE A 129 11.51 13.17 10.18
C ILE A 129 12.83 12.60 9.68
N ALA A 130 13.44 11.74 10.50
CA ALA A 130 14.73 11.10 10.21
C ALA A 130 15.85 12.10 9.81
N GLY A 131 15.90 13.27 10.46
CA GLY A 131 16.92 14.31 10.21
C GLY A 131 16.68 15.15 8.96
N LYS A 132 15.48 15.07 8.38
CA LYS A 132 15.04 15.89 7.24
C LYS A 132 13.86 16.75 7.65
N ALA A 133 13.91 18.02 7.30
CA ALA A 133 12.81 18.95 7.50
C ALA A 133 11.74 18.76 6.42
N PHE A 134 10.51 18.52 6.85
CA PHE A 134 9.32 18.52 6.02
C PHE A 134 8.31 19.54 6.52
N TYR A 135 7.37 19.93 5.67
CA TYR A 135 6.15 20.59 6.10
C TYR A 135 4.96 19.63 5.99
N VAL A 136 3.97 19.83 6.86
CA VAL A 136 2.70 19.08 6.82
C VAL A 136 1.90 19.54 5.61
N LYS A 137 1.81 18.69 4.59
CA LYS A 137 1.08 18.94 3.35
C LYS A 137 -0.41 18.69 3.56
N ASP A 138 -0.76 17.59 4.20
CA ASP A 138 -2.15 17.19 4.42
C ASP A 138 -2.31 16.35 5.69
N ILE A 139 -3.47 16.43 6.32
CA ILE A 139 -3.86 15.59 7.44
C ILE A 139 -5.22 14.99 7.08
N GLN A 140 -5.23 13.68 6.82
CA GLN A 140 -6.42 12.99 6.34
C GLN A 140 -6.85 11.92 7.34
N GLU A 141 -8.15 11.91 7.63
CA GLU A 141 -8.81 10.77 8.26
C GLU A 141 -9.60 10.01 7.20
N ALA A 142 -9.42 8.68 7.16
CA ALA A 142 -10.08 7.81 6.20
C ALA A 142 -10.35 6.43 6.80
N THR A 143 -11.29 5.71 6.23
CA THR A 143 -11.58 4.32 6.62
C THR A 143 -10.94 3.37 5.63
N CYS A 144 -10.08 2.47 6.09
CA CYS A 144 -9.62 1.35 5.29
C CYS A 144 -10.79 0.37 5.11
N ILE A 145 -11.36 0.30 3.90
CA ILE A 145 -12.64 -0.39 3.66
C ILE A 145 -12.50 -1.78 3.06
N SER A 146 -11.39 -2.08 2.40
CA SER A 146 -11.15 -3.33 1.66
C SER A 146 -9.66 -3.66 1.62
N ALA A 147 -9.37 -4.93 1.36
CA ALA A 147 -8.00 -5.40 1.19
C ALA A 147 -7.92 -6.58 0.21
N GLN A 148 -6.78 -6.73 -0.48
CA GLN A 148 -6.48 -7.84 -1.39
C GLN A 148 -5.01 -8.26 -1.26
N GLY A 149 -4.75 -9.53 -1.59
CA GLY A 149 -3.38 -10.04 -1.69
C GLY A 149 -2.65 -10.09 -0.35
N GLU A 150 -1.35 -9.87 -0.40
CA GLU A 150 -0.43 -9.94 0.74
C GLU A 150 -0.35 -8.61 1.50
N LEU A 151 -0.38 -8.64 2.84
CA LEU A 151 -0.25 -7.45 3.69
C LEU A 151 0.80 -7.66 4.79
N PRO A 152 1.61 -6.64 5.13
CA PRO A 152 2.57 -6.71 6.22
C PRO A 152 1.94 -6.44 7.60
N PHE A 153 0.66 -6.09 7.65
CA PHE A 153 -0.09 -5.82 8.88
C PHE A 153 -1.46 -6.50 8.87
N ARG A 154 -2.12 -6.49 10.04
CA ARG A 154 -3.41 -7.16 10.27
C ARG A 154 -4.57 -6.38 9.65
N PHE A 155 -5.28 -6.98 8.69
CA PHE A 155 -6.57 -6.51 8.20
C PHE A 155 -7.67 -7.52 8.53
N GLN A 156 -8.44 -7.29 9.59
CA GLN A 156 -9.57 -8.17 9.96
C GLN A 156 -10.93 -7.56 9.61
N GLU A 157 -11.05 -6.27 9.84
CA GLU A 157 -12.24 -5.47 9.63
C GLU A 157 -11.84 -4.05 9.23
N GLN A 158 -12.82 -3.26 8.86
CA GLN A 158 -12.61 -1.86 8.52
C GLN A 158 -12.10 -1.09 9.74
N TYR A 159 -11.12 -0.22 9.54
CA TYR A 159 -10.59 0.63 10.60
C TYR A 159 -10.38 2.05 10.08
N THR A 160 -10.45 3.01 10.99
CA THR A 160 -10.12 4.41 10.67
C THR A 160 -8.62 4.61 10.78
N ALA A 161 -8.04 5.17 9.74
CA ALA A 161 -6.66 5.61 9.69
C ALA A 161 -6.58 7.14 9.68
N LYS A 162 -5.76 7.67 10.57
CA LYS A 162 -5.34 9.07 10.55
C LYS A 162 -3.93 9.12 10.00
N MET A 163 -3.78 9.72 8.83
CA MET A 163 -2.49 9.84 8.14
C MET A 163 -2.10 11.30 8.02
N VAL A 164 -0.79 11.54 8.08
CA VAL A 164 -0.23 12.87 7.87
C VAL A 164 0.80 12.81 6.76
N ASP A 165 0.45 13.42 5.63
CA ASP A 165 1.34 13.53 4.49
C ASP A 165 2.23 14.75 4.63
N LEU A 166 3.50 14.53 4.40
CA LEU A 166 4.57 15.49 4.55
C LEU A 166 5.31 15.61 3.21
N ALA A 167 5.72 16.81 2.89
CA ALA A 167 6.51 17.08 1.69
C ALA A 167 7.60 18.10 1.99
N ASN A 168 8.58 18.18 1.10
CA ASN A 168 9.58 19.23 1.12
C ASN A 168 9.84 19.78 -0.28
N GLU A 169 10.71 20.78 -0.39
CA GLU A 169 11.00 21.45 -1.66
C GLU A 169 11.81 20.60 -2.66
N THR A 170 12.29 19.42 -2.24
CA THR A 170 13.13 18.53 -3.06
C THR A 170 12.38 17.30 -3.57
N LEU A 171 11.05 17.34 -3.62
CA LEU A 171 10.15 16.24 -4.04
C LEU A 171 10.23 14.98 -3.15
N GLU A 172 10.82 15.08 -1.97
CA GLU A 172 10.77 13.99 -1.00
C GLU A 172 9.41 13.99 -0.31
N PHE A 173 8.97 12.78 0.03
CA PHE A 173 7.71 12.54 0.70
C PHE A 173 7.97 11.81 2.02
N ALA A 174 7.18 12.15 3.03
CA ALA A 174 7.03 11.32 4.21
C ALA A 174 5.54 11.18 4.53
N SER A 175 5.14 10.06 5.12
CA SER A 175 3.81 9.92 5.71
C SER A 175 3.93 9.32 7.10
N ILE A 176 3.11 9.81 8.02
CA ILE A 176 2.93 9.23 9.35
C ILE A 176 1.56 8.57 9.37
N ASP A 177 1.52 7.27 9.59
CA ASP A 177 0.28 6.52 9.77
C ASP A 177 0.06 6.25 11.26
N TYR A 178 -0.92 6.93 11.85
CA TYR A 178 -1.30 6.75 13.26
C TYR A 178 -2.24 5.56 13.50
N SER A 179 -2.62 4.81 12.46
CA SER A 179 -3.34 3.54 12.62
C SER A 179 -2.42 2.35 12.88
N ASP A 180 -1.13 2.48 12.54
CA ASP A 180 -0.10 1.55 12.98
C ASP A 180 0.09 1.63 14.51
N ASP A 181 0.40 0.51 15.15
CA ASP A 181 0.76 0.45 16.58
C ASP A 181 2.13 -0.25 16.77
N PRO A 182 3.20 0.51 17.10
CA PRO A 182 3.24 1.97 17.20
C PRO A 182 3.11 2.65 15.82
N ALA A 183 2.71 3.92 15.80
CA ALA A 183 2.55 4.71 14.59
C ALA A 183 3.75 4.60 13.63
N GLY A 184 3.46 4.40 12.35
CA GLY A 184 4.45 4.11 11.32
C GLY A 184 4.91 5.38 10.62
N VAL A 185 6.20 5.44 10.27
CA VAL A 185 6.75 6.47 9.38
C VAL A 185 7.16 5.83 8.08
N TYR A 186 6.74 6.43 6.98
CA TYR A 186 7.06 5.99 5.63
C TYR A 186 7.80 7.10 4.91
N LEU A 187 8.99 6.82 4.36
CA LEU A 187 9.79 7.76 3.57
C LEU A 187 9.81 7.34 2.11
N GLY A 188 9.68 8.31 1.22
CA GLY A 188 9.50 8.05 -0.20
C GLY A 188 9.74 9.27 -1.08
N GLU A 189 9.31 9.12 -2.33
CA GLU A 189 9.37 10.19 -3.32
C GLU A 189 8.15 10.17 -4.23
N PHE A 190 7.78 11.36 -4.71
CA PHE A 190 6.77 11.50 -5.76
C PHE A 190 7.30 10.93 -7.07
N THR A 191 6.44 10.21 -7.78
CA THR A 191 6.72 9.64 -9.10
C THR A 191 5.51 9.84 -10.02
N ASP A 192 5.63 9.36 -11.25
CA ASP A 192 4.54 9.38 -12.21
C ASP A 192 4.39 8.02 -12.90
N PHE A 193 3.21 7.84 -13.49
CA PHE A 193 2.80 6.59 -14.13
C PHE A 193 3.82 6.08 -15.18
N PHE A 194 4.41 6.99 -15.96
CA PHE A 194 5.34 6.61 -17.02
C PHE A 194 6.74 6.27 -16.48
N LYS A 195 7.21 6.97 -15.44
CA LYS A 195 8.48 6.66 -14.77
C LYS A 195 8.50 5.27 -14.13
N LEU A 196 7.34 4.82 -13.64
CA LEU A 196 7.18 3.50 -13.03
C LEU A 196 7.32 2.33 -14.04
N ARG A 197 7.22 2.61 -15.35
CA ARG A 197 7.33 1.61 -16.43
C ARG A 197 6.43 0.39 -16.20
N LEU A 198 5.19 0.65 -15.79
CA LEU A 198 4.27 -0.38 -15.34
C LEU A 198 3.92 -1.38 -16.45
N GLY A 199 3.86 -2.66 -16.08
CA GLY A 199 3.41 -3.78 -16.92
C GLY A 199 2.42 -4.67 -16.17
N ASN A 200 1.76 -5.60 -16.88
CA ASN A 200 0.65 -6.41 -16.35
C ASN A 200 -0.46 -5.54 -15.73
N LEU A 201 -0.93 -4.56 -16.50
CA LEU A 201 -2.01 -3.65 -16.13
C LEU A 201 -3.36 -4.19 -16.61
N ARG A 202 -4.44 -3.91 -15.89
CA ARG A 202 -5.81 -4.27 -16.31
C ARG A 202 -6.41 -3.19 -17.21
N GLU A 203 -7.29 -3.61 -18.13
CA GLU A 203 -8.09 -2.67 -18.92
C GLU A 203 -9.14 -1.99 -18.05
N ILE A 204 -9.39 -0.70 -18.32
CA ILE A 204 -10.32 0.12 -17.53
C ILE A 204 -11.42 0.63 -18.45
N TYR A 205 -12.66 0.18 -18.21
CA TYR A 205 -13.85 0.58 -18.99
C TYR A 205 -13.68 0.47 -20.51
N GLY A 206 -12.90 -0.51 -20.99
CA GLY A 206 -12.60 -0.69 -22.41
C GLY A 206 -11.65 0.36 -23.01
N PHE A 207 -11.10 1.27 -22.19
CA PHE A 207 -10.03 2.18 -22.61
C PHE A 207 -8.69 1.43 -22.62
N PRO A 208 -7.91 1.57 -23.72
CA PRO A 208 -6.61 0.96 -23.80
C PRO A 208 -5.65 1.62 -22.81
N ILE A 209 -4.82 0.81 -22.17
CA ILE A 209 -3.78 1.28 -21.24
C ILE A 209 -2.81 2.21 -22.00
N PRO A 210 -2.44 3.37 -21.43
CA PRO A 210 -1.43 4.25 -22.02
C PRO A 210 -0.13 3.48 -22.28
N LYS A 211 0.30 3.44 -23.54
CA LYS A 211 1.55 2.78 -23.94
C LYS A 211 2.75 3.62 -23.49
N GLY A 212 3.38 3.25 -22.39
CA GLY A 212 4.74 3.68 -22.02
C GLY A 212 5.76 2.57 -22.30
N GLU A 213 7.06 2.88 -22.24
CA GLU A 213 8.10 1.84 -22.22
C GLU A 213 7.86 0.92 -20.99
N VAL A 214 7.22 -0.22 -21.23
CA VAL A 214 7.02 -1.30 -20.25
C VAL A 214 8.37 -1.81 -19.75
N ALA A 215 8.46 -2.06 -18.44
CA ALA A 215 9.68 -2.49 -17.73
C ALA A 215 10.26 -3.82 -18.24
#